data_AF-A0A8J5L2L0-F1
#
_entry.id   AF-A0A8J5L2L0-F1
#
_cell.length_a   1.000
_cell.length_b   1.000
_cell.length_c   1.000
_cell.angle_alpha   90.00
_cell.angle_beta   90.00
_cell.angle_gamma   90.00
#
_symmetry.space_group_name_H-M   'P 1'
#
loop_
_entity.id
_entity.type
_entity.pdbx_description
1 polymer ?
#
loop_
_entity_poly.entity_id
_entity_poly.type
_entity_poly.pdbx_seq_one_letter_code
_entity_poly.pdbx_strand_id
1 'polypeptide(L)'
;MHRAGGLLVILSGTPNLKLLGSLQGFAAGLMLCISFFDLAHNTMNSLGFLKGRIWFYLGALFFASIVNFIPEPTLVLENHKSWENSDGSVKGMLRKHHRQILFSGIVTAIGLTVHNFPKGMTIFVGSMKGIRIDVNLALAIALHNIPEGVAVALPIYYATESFYFWDISLPKEMMS
;
A
#
# COMPACT_ATOMS: atom_id res chain seq x y z
N MET A 1 -7.15 -3.58 8.12
CA MET A 1 -7.80 -3.25 6.83
C MET A 1 -7.33 -4.15 5.69
N HIS A 2 -6.03 -4.46 5.59
CA HIS A 2 -5.44 -5.36 4.57
C HIS A 2 -5.83 -6.85 4.68
N ARG A 3 -6.51 -7.25 5.76
CA ARG A 3 -6.93 -8.65 6.03
C ARG A 3 -7.92 -9.20 4.98
N ALA A 4 -8.81 -8.35 4.46
CA ALA A 4 -9.79 -8.79 3.45
C ALA A 4 -9.15 -9.11 2.11
N GLY A 5 -8.14 -8.34 1.69
CA GLY A 5 -7.36 -8.64 0.47
C GLY A 5 -6.53 -9.92 0.64
N GLY A 6 -5.91 -10.12 1.79
CA GLY A 6 -5.19 -11.37 2.11
C GLY A 6 -6.09 -12.60 2.09
N LEU A 7 -7.30 -12.51 2.68
CA LEU A 7 -8.29 -13.59 2.66
C LEU A 7 -8.78 -13.89 1.24
N LEU A 8 -8.93 -12.87 0.39
CA LEU A 8 -9.36 -13.05 -0.99
C LEU A 8 -8.30 -13.79 -1.83
N VAL A 9 -7.01 -13.54 -1.61
CA VAL A 9 -5.93 -14.32 -2.24
C VAL A 9 -5.96 -15.79 -1.81
N ILE A 10 -6.25 -16.05 -0.54
CA ILE A 10 -6.37 -17.42 0.00
C ILE A 10 -7.54 -18.16 -0.65
N LEU A 11 -8.68 -17.49 -0.86
CA LEU A 11 -9.90 -18.10 -1.40
C LEU A 11 -9.92 -18.21 -2.93
N SER A 12 -9.27 -17.28 -3.64
CA SER A 12 -9.34 -17.18 -5.12
C SER A 12 -8.10 -17.68 -5.87
N GLY A 13 -7.08 -18.15 -5.15
CA GLY A 13 -5.79 -18.54 -5.73
C GLY A 13 -4.95 -17.31 -6.14
N THR A 14 -3.69 -17.53 -6.54
CA THR A 14 -2.77 -16.43 -6.89
C THR A 14 -3.29 -15.62 -8.08
N PRO A 15 -3.67 -14.34 -7.91
CA PRO A 15 -4.16 -13.53 -9.01
C PRO A 15 -3.03 -13.23 -10.01
N ASN A 16 -3.36 -13.21 -11.29
CA ASN A 16 -2.42 -12.86 -12.35
C ASN A 16 -1.94 -11.39 -12.19
N LEU A 17 -0.66 -11.11 -12.47
CA LEU A 17 -0.10 -9.75 -12.42
C LEU A 17 -0.91 -8.73 -13.25
N LYS A 18 -1.49 -9.15 -14.39
CA LYS A 18 -2.38 -8.30 -15.21
C LYS A 18 -3.67 -7.93 -14.47
N LEU A 19 -4.27 -8.90 -13.78
CA LEU A 19 -5.46 -8.67 -12.96
C LEU A 19 -5.12 -7.79 -11.75
N LEU A 20 -3.95 -7.97 -11.14
CA LEU A 20 -3.48 -7.13 -10.05
C LEU A 20 -3.32 -5.67 -10.47
N GLY A 21 -2.69 -5.42 -11.63
CA GLY A 21 -2.57 -4.08 -12.18
C GLY A 21 -3.94 -3.44 -12.48
N SER A 22 -4.88 -4.23 -13.03
CA SER A 22 -6.27 -3.78 -13.25
C SER A 22 -6.98 -3.43 -11.93
N LEU A 23 -6.85 -4.27 -10.91
CA LEU A 23 -7.43 -4.06 -9.58
C LEU A 23 -6.84 -2.82 -8.90
N GLN A 24 -5.52 -2.59 -9.00
CA GLN A 24 -4.88 -1.39 -8.45
C GLN A 24 -5.29 -0.12 -9.21
N GLY A 25 -5.44 -0.19 -10.54
CA GLY A 25 -5.98 0.91 -11.35
C GLY A 25 -7.40 1.27 -10.93
N PHE A 26 -8.26 0.27 -10.71
CA PHE A 26 -9.61 0.46 -10.16
C PHE A 26 -9.57 1.10 -8.77
N ALA A 27 -8.70 0.62 -7.88
CA ALA A 27 -8.51 1.16 -6.53
C ALA A 27 -8.08 2.64 -6.56
N ALA A 28 -7.15 2.99 -7.45
CA ALA A 28 -6.69 4.35 -7.65
C ALA A 28 -7.82 5.26 -8.16
N GLY A 29 -8.62 4.76 -9.11
CA GLY A 29 -9.82 5.45 -9.60
C GLY A 29 -10.84 5.73 -8.50
N LEU A 30 -11.11 4.77 -7.61
CA LEU A 30 -11.99 4.98 -6.46
C LEU A 30 -11.48 6.09 -5.52
N MET A 31 -10.18 6.09 -5.23
CA MET A 31 -9.57 7.12 -4.38
C MET A 31 -9.61 8.51 -5.03
N LEU A 32 -9.41 8.61 -6.34
CA LEU A 32 -9.59 9.86 -7.08
C LEU A 32 -11.03 10.36 -7.03
N CYS A 33 -12.00 9.46 -7.29
CA CYS A 33 -13.42 9.77 -7.28
C CYS A 33 -13.85 10.44 -5.97
N ILE A 34 -13.48 9.87 -4.82
CA ILE A 34 -13.80 10.43 -3.50
C ILE A 34 -13.03 11.68 -3.17
N SER A 35 -11.76 11.75 -3.57
CA SER A 35 -10.97 12.96 -3.37
C SER A 35 -11.63 14.17 -4.04
N PHE A 36 -12.17 13.99 -5.26
CA PHE A 36 -12.81 15.07 -6.00
C PHE A 36 -14.28 15.31 -5.61
N PHE A 37 -15.10 14.26 -5.63
CA PHE A 37 -16.55 14.42 -5.46
C PHE A 37 -16.98 14.57 -4.01
N ASP A 38 -16.21 14.05 -3.05
CA ASP A 38 -16.53 14.15 -1.64
C ASP A 38 -15.65 15.21 -0.96
N LEU A 39 -14.35 14.97 -0.87
CA LEU A 39 -13.45 15.82 -0.09
C LEU A 39 -13.27 17.21 -0.68
N ALA A 40 -12.92 17.31 -1.97
CA ALA A 40 -12.69 18.60 -2.62
C ALA A 40 -13.97 19.42 -2.71
N HIS A 41 -15.09 18.79 -3.11
CA HIS A 41 -16.40 19.45 -3.15
C HIS A 41 -16.82 20.00 -1.78
N ASN A 42 -16.75 19.19 -0.72
CA ASN A 42 -17.11 19.63 0.63
C ASN A 42 -16.18 20.74 1.16
N THR A 43 -14.90 20.68 0.81
CA THR A 43 -13.90 21.71 1.18
C THR A 43 -14.20 23.03 0.47
N MET A 44 -14.53 22.98 -0.82
CA MET A 44 -14.94 24.17 -1.59
C MET A 44 -16.20 24.82 -1.04
N ASN A 45 -17.20 24.03 -0.64
CA ASN A 45 -18.43 24.54 -0.06
C ASN A 45 -18.22 25.16 1.34
N SER A 46 -17.28 24.62 2.13
CA SER A 46 -17.06 25.08 3.52
C SER A 46 -16.06 26.24 3.64
N LEU A 47 -14.96 26.21 2.89
CA LEU A 47 -13.85 27.16 2.99
C LEU A 47 -13.82 28.20 1.86
N GLY A 48 -14.65 27.99 0.83
CA GLY A 48 -14.68 28.81 -0.38
C GLY A 48 -13.69 28.34 -1.45
N PHE A 49 -14.06 28.59 -2.71
CA PHE A 49 -13.38 28.04 -3.88
C PHE A 49 -11.89 28.47 -4.02
N LEU A 50 -11.54 29.68 -3.56
CA LEU A 50 -10.15 30.16 -3.62
C LEU A 50 -9.25 29.48 -2.57
N LYS A 51 -9.69 29.45 -1.30
CA LYS A 51 -8.94 28.80 -0.22
C LYS A 51 -8.81 27.30 -0.46
N GLY A 52 -9.88 26.64 -0.91
CA GLY A 52 -9.85 25.21 -1.23
C GLY A 52 -8.79 24.83 -2.27
N ARG A 53 -8.64 25.63 -3.33
CA ARG A 53 -7.60 25.42 -4.36
C ARG A 53 -6.19 25.56 -3.79
N ILE A 54 -5.94 26.58 -2.98
CA ILE A 54 -4.63 26.82 -2.36
C ILE A 54 -4.24 25.61 -1.48
N TRP A 55 -5.14 25.16 -0.61
CA TRP A 55 -4.89 24.01 0.27
C TRP A 55 -4.72 22.70 -0.48
N PHE A 56 -5.46 22.50 -1.58
CA PHE A 56 -5.31 21.32 -2.44
C PHE A 56 -3.89 21.26 -3.04
N TYR A 57 -3.43 22.32 -3.70
CA TYR A 57 -2.09 22.34 -4.29
C TYR A 57 -0.98 22.28 -3.25
N LEU A 58 -1.16 22.94 -2.10
CA LEU A 58 -0.20 22.87 -1.00
C LEU A 58 -0.08 21.44 -0.44
N GLY A 59 -1.20 20.75 -0.26
CA GLY A 59 -1.22 19.35 0.18
C GLY A 59 -0.59 18.40 -0.85
N ALA A 60 -0.88 18.60 -2.13
CA ALA A 60 -0.28 17.82 -3.22
C ALA A 60 1.24 18.01 -3.29
N LEU A 61 1.72 19.25 -3.18
CA LEU A 61 3.15 19.57 -3.16
C LEU A 61 3.85 18.97 -1.93
N PHE A 62 3.22 19.09 -0.76
CA PHE A 62 3.72 18.50 0.48
C PHE A 62 3.87 16.98 0.35
N PHE A 63 2.84 16.30 -0.15
CA PHE A 63 2.89 14.85 -0.33
C PHE A 63 3.92 14.43 -1.38
N ALA A 64 4.00 15.14 -2.50
CA ALA A 64 5.05 14.90 -3.51
C ALA A 64 6.46 15.06 -2.93
N SER A 65 6.68 16.05 -2.07
CA SER A 65 7.97 16.25 -1.39
C SER A 65 8.32 15.11 -0.44
N ILE A 66 7.34 14.56 0.29
CA ILE A 66 7.54 13.38 1.15
C ILE A 66 7.93 12.16 0.30
N VAL A 67 7.20 11.91 -0.79
CA VAL A 67 7.46 10.75 -1.66
C VAL A 67 8.84 10.84 -2.31
N ASN A 68 9.28 12.02 -2.72
CA ASN A 68 10.63 12.23 -3.27
C ASN A 68 11.76 11.95 -2.27
N PHE A 69 11.47 11.95 -0.97
CA PHE A 69 12.46 11.61 0.06
C PHE A 69 12.60 10.09 0.26
N ILE A 70 11.65 9.30 -0.22
CA ILE A 70 11.71 7.84 -0.12
C ILE A 70 12.62 7.35 -1.24
N PRO A 71 13.78 6.76 -0.92
CA PRO A 71 14.65 6.20 -1.95
C PRO A 71 13.89 5.08 -2.68
N GLU A 72 13.94 5.09 -4.01
CA GLU A 72 13.36 3.99 -4.78
C GLU A 72 14.06 2.69 -4.39
N PRO A 73 13.31 1.62 -4.07
CA PRO A 73 13.93 0.31 -3.95
C PRO A 73 14.43 -0.04 -5.34
N THR A 74 15.74 0.06 -5.56
CA THR A 74 16.37 -0.47 -6.78
C THR A 74 16.00 -1.94 -6.85
N LEU A 75 15.01 -2.28 -7.69
CA LEU A 75 14.75 -3.65 -8.12
C LEU A 75 15.98 -4.06 -8.90
N VAL A 76 16.96 -4.60 -8.20
CA VAL A 76 18.04 -5.34 -8.83
C VAL A 76 17.39 -6.64 -9.27
N LEU A 77 16.73 -6.59 -10.45
CA LEU A 77 16.70 -7.72 -11.36
C LEU A 77 18.17 -7.98 -11.68
N GLU A 78 18.83 -8.71 -10.78
CA GLU A 78 20.19 -9.18 -10.99
C GLU A 78 20.07 -10.12 -12.18
N ASN A 79 20.38 -9.56 -13.35
CA ASN A 79 20.62 -10.32 -14.56
C ASN A 79 21.49 -11.51 -14.15
N HIS A 80 20.94 -12.72 -14.30
CA HIS A 80 21.56 -14.02 -14.05
C HIS A 80 22.78 -14.29 -14.97
N LYS A 81 23.64 -13.29 -15.20
CA LYS A 81 24.78 -13.35 -16.11
C LYS A 81 26.12 -12.92 -15.48
N SER A 82 26.17 -12.66 -14.18
CA SER A 82 27.44 -12.42 -13.47
C SER A 82 27.73 -13.56 -12.48
N TRP A 83 27.70 -14.79 -12.98
CA TRP A 83 27.84 -16.01 -12.18
C TRP A 83 29.06 -16.85 -12.63
N GLU A 84 30.16 -16.20 -13.01
CA GLU A 84 31.35 -16.98 -13.40
C GLU A 84 32.69 -16.48 -12.87
N ASN A 85 32.81 -15.32 -12.21
CA ASN A 85 34.14 -14.87 -11.79
C ASN A 85 34.12 -14.08 -10.49
N SER A 86 34.09 -14.76 -9.34
CA SER A 86 34.58 -14.21 -8.07
C SER A 86 34.83 -15.32 -7.05
N ASP A 87 36.08 -15.75 -6.97
CA ASP A 87 36.71 -16.44 -5.84
C ASP A 87 36.67 -15.55 -4.58
N GLY A 88 35.52 -15.52 -3.91
CA GLY A 88 35.33 -14.66 -2.74
C GLY A 88 34.22 -15.17 -1.85
N SER A 89 34.60 -15.98 -0.86
CA SER A 89 33.81 -16.41 0.31
C SER A 89 32.29 -16.37 0.15
N VAL A 90 31.67 -17.54 -0.02
CA VAL A 90 30.20 -17.76 0.02
C VAL A 90 29.52 -16.99 1.16
N LYS A 91 30.22 -16.83 2.29
CA LYS A 91 29.78 -16.09 3.48
C LYS A 91 29.63 -14.57 3.25
N GLY A 92 30.49 -13.97 2.42
CA GLY A 92 30.42 -12.55 2.02
C GLY A 92 29.28 -12.26 1.05
N MET A 93 29.03 -13.19 0.11
CA MET A 93 27.95 -13.10 -0.88
C MET A 93 26.57 -13.20 -0.22
N LEU A 94 26.38 -14.17 0.69
CA LEU A 94 25.16 -14.32 1.49
C LEU A 94 24.87 -13.08 2.35
N ARG A 95 25.90 -12.47 2.95
CA ARG A 95 25.74 -11.25 3.76
C ARG A 95 25.30 -10.05 2.94
N LYS A 96 25.80 -9.91 1.70
CA LYS A 96 25.42 -8.82 0.79
C LYS A 96 23.97 -8.98 0.32
N HIS A 97 23.59 -10.20 -0.06
CA HIS A 97 22.22 -10.53 -0.48
C HIS A 97 21.21 -10.32 0.66
N HIS A 98 21.52 -10.78 1.88
CA HIS A 98 20.67 -10.58 3.06
C HIS A 98 20.47 -9.09 3.39
N ARG A 99 21.54 -8.27 3.31
CA ARG A 99 21.45 -6.82 3.54
C ARG A 99 20.59 -6.11 2.49
N GLN A 100 20.63 -6.55 1.24
CA GLN A 100 19.80 -6.00 0.17
C GLN A 100 18.32 -6.35 0.36
N ILE A 101 18.00 -7.59 0.75
CA ILE A 101 16.63 -8.02 1.06
C ILE A 101 16.07 -7.22 2.24
N LEU A 102 16.85 -7.07 3.32
CA LEU A 102 16.46 -6.24 4.48
C LEU A 102 16.21 -4.78 4.10
N PHE A 103 17.09 -4.19 3.28
CA PHE A 103 16.92 -2.82 2.81
C PHE A 103 15.67 -2.67 1.95
N SER A 104 15.43 -3.58 1.00
CA SER A 104 14.22 -3.61 0.18
C SER A 104 12.96 -3.71 1.05
N GLY A 105 12.95 -4.62 2.02
CA GLY A 105 11.84 -4.77 2.98
C GLY A 105 11.57 -3.50 3.79
N ILE A 106 12.60 -2.82 4.28
CA ILE A 106 12.47 -1.55 5.01
C ILE A 106 11.89 -0.46 4.10
N VAL A 107 12.39 -0.32 2.87
CA VAL A 107 11.90 0.68 1.90
C VAL A 107 10.44 0.40 1.55
N THR A 108 10.06 -0.85 1.31
CA THR A 108 8.65 -1.24 1.07
C THR A 108 7.76 -0.92 2.26
N ALA A 109 8.22 -1.19 3.50
CA ALA A 109 7.47 -0.88 4.71
C ALA A 109 7.25 0.64 4.89
N ILE A 110 8.28 1.45 4.61
CA ILE A 110 8.19 2.92 4.63
C ILE A 110 7.21 3.40 3.55
N GLY A 111 7.34 2.91 2.31
CA GLY A 111 6.45 3.27 1.21
C GLY A 111 4.98 2.95 1.51
N LEU A 112 4.70 1.77 2.08
CA LEU A 112 3.37 1.36 2.50
C LEU A 112 2.82 2.27 3.60
N THR A 113 3.66 2.64 4.57
CA THR A 113 3.29 3.56 5.65
C THR A 113 2.90 4.94 5.10
N VAL A 114 3.72 5.50 4.21
CA VAL A 114 3.45 6.80 3.59
C VAL A 114 2.20 6.77 2.72
N HIS A 115 1.93 5.67 2.01
CA HIS A 115 0.70 5.51 1.25
C HIS A 115 -0.56 5.40 2.12
N ASN A 116 -0.43 4.80 3.30
CA ASN A 116 -1.54 4.67 4.26
C ASN A 116 -1.84 5.97 5.03
N PHE A 117 -0.88 6.89 5.08
CA PHE A 117 -1.05 8.15 5.79
C PHE A 117 -2.22 9.00 5.23
N PRO A 118 -2.33 9.28 3.91
CA PRO A 118 -3.49 9.94 3.32
C PRO A 118 -4.84 9.28 3.63
N LYS A 119 -4.90 7.94 3.66
CA LYS A 119 -6.13 7.20 3.99
C LYS A 119 -6.53 7.45 5.44
N GLY A 120 -5.57 7.38 6.38
CA GLY A 120 -5.79 7.66 7.79
C GLY A 120 -6.30 9.08 8.03
N MET A 121 -5.69 10.08 7.38
CA MET A 121 -6.16 11.47 7.43
C MET A 121 -7.59 11.61 6.89
N THR A 122 -7.90 10.92 5.80
CA THR A 122 -9.23 10.98 5.17
C THR A 122 -10.30 10.43 6.12
N ILE A 123 -10.06 9.29 6.78
CA ILE A 123 -10.97 8.73 7.80
C ILE A 123 -11.15 9.70 8.96
N PHE A 124 -10.05 10.27 9.45
CA PHE A 124 -10.08 11.24 10.56
C PHE A 124 -10.94 12.46 10.20
N VAL A 125 -10.71 13.07 9.03
CA VAL A 125 -11.50 14.22 8.56
C VAL A 125 -12.95 13.84 8.30
N GLY A 126 -13.21 12.66 7.74
CA GLY A 126 -14.56 12.12 7.56
C GLY A 126 -15.33 12.08 8.88
N SER A 127 -14.71 11.50 9.91
CA SER A 127 -15.33 11.33 11.23
C SER A 127 -15.73 12.66 11.90
N MET A 128 -15.11 13.76 11.49
CA MET A 128 -15.44 15.11 11.98
C MET A 128 -16.54 15.80 11.16
N LYS A 129 -16.82 15.38 9.92
CA LYS A 129 -17.74 16.03 8.99
C LYS A 129 -19.15 15.41 8.93
N GLY A 130 -19.36 14.25 9.57
CA GLY A 130 -20.68 13.67 9.82
C GLY A 130 -21.01 12.38 9.06
N ILE A 131 -22.04 11.66 9.53
CA ILE A 131 -22.35 10.25 9.20
C ILE A 131 -22.48 9.94 7.70
N ARG A 132 -23.02 10.85 6.87
CA ARG A 132 -23.23 10.56 5.43
C ARG A 132 -21.93 10.56 4.63
N ILE A 133 -20.98 11.41 4.99
CA ILE A 133 -19.63 11.44 4.40
C ILE A 133 -18.87 10.18 4.83
N ASP A 134 -19.07 9.76 6.09
CA ASP A 134 -18.43 8.56 6.64
C ASP A 134 -18.81 7.27 5.88
N VAL A 135 -20.05 7.08 5.46
CA VAL A 135 -20.47 5.82 4.82
C VAL A 135 -19.86 5.65 3.41
N ASN A 136 -19.95 6.68 2.56
CA ASN A 136 -19.40 6.61 1.20
C ASN A 136 -17.88 6.47 1.23
N LEU A 137 -17.24 7.22 2.12
CA LEU A 137 -15.81 7.17 2.32
C LEU A 137 -15.37 5.80 2.86
N ALA A 138 -16.05 5.28 3.88
CA ALA A 138 -15.73 3.98 4.47
C ALA A 138 -15.87 2.85 3.44
N LEU A 139 -16.93 2.87 2.63
CA LEU A 139 -17.14 1.85 1.60
C LEU A 139 -16.00 1.83 0.58
N ALA A 140 -15.59 2.98 0.08
CA ALA A 140 -14.54 3.01 -0.92
C ALA A 140 -13.14 2.76 -0.37
N ILE A 141 -12.87 3.18 0.86
CA ILE A 141 -11.66 2.75 1.57
C ILE A 141 -11.66 1.22 1.69
N ALA A 142 -12.80 0.61 2.08
CA ALA A 142 -12.92 -0.84 2.15
C ALA A 142 -12.67 -1.51 0.79
N LEU A 143 -13.24 -0.98 -0.29
CA LEU A 143 -13.04 -1.48 -1.65
C LEU A 143 -11.60 -1.34 -2.13
N HIS A 144 -10.93 -0.24 -1.83
CA HIS A 144 -9.53 -0.01 -2.20
C HIS A 144 -8.55 -0.92 -1.42
N ASN A 145 -8.89 -1.26 -0.18
CA ASN A 145 -8.06 -2.11 0.66
C ASN A 145 -7.95 -3.56 0.14
N ILE A 146 -8.88 -4.00 -0.71
CA ILE A 146 -8.84 -5.33 -1.32
C ILE A 146 -7.66 -5.43 -2.31
N PRO A 147 -7.59 -4.62 -3.40
CA PRO A 147 -6.44 -4.59 -4.31
C PRO A 147 -5.09 -4.40 -3.62
N GLU A 148 -5.03 -3.52 -2.62
CA GLU A 148 -3.80 -3.27 -1.87
C GLU A 148 -3.38 -4.47 -1.01
N GLY A 149 -4.33 -5.12 -0.32
CA GLY A 149 -4.06 -6.31 0.47
C GLY A 149 -3.56 -7.47 -0.39
N VAL A 150 -4.11 -7.63 -1.60
CA VAL A 150 -3.61 -8.59 -2.59
C VAL A 150 -2.17 -8.25 -3.01
N ALA A 151 -1.89 -6.98 -3.33
CA ALA A 151 -0.57 -6.54 -3.78
C ALA A 151 0.52 -6.74 -2.72
N VAL A 152 0.19 -6.58 -1.44
CA VAL A 152 1.11 -6.83 -0.32
C VAL A 152 1.27 -8.32 -0.01
N ALA A 153 0.21 -9.12 -0.17
CA ALA A 153 0.24 -10.55 0.11
C ALA A 153 1.04 -11.35 -0.93
N LEU A 154 1.04 -10.93 -2.20
CA LEU A 154 1.63 -11.70 -3.29
C LEU A 154 3.16 -11.90 -3.15
N PRO A 155 3.99 -10.87 -2.87
CA PRO A 155 5.43 -11.06 -2.68
C PRO A 155 5.76 -11.91 -1.45
N ILE A 156 4.96 -11.79 -0.38
CA ILE A 156 5.14 -12.58 0.85
C ILE A 156 4.83 -14.04 0.57
N TYR A 157 3.75 -14.34 -0.16
CA TYR A 157 3.40 -15.69 -0.57
C TYR A 157 4.49 -16.33 -1.42
N TYR A 158 5.01 -15.63 -2.44
CA TYR A 158 6.10 -16.15 -3.26
C TYR A 158 7.41 -16.34 -2.47
N ALA A 159 7.65 -15.56 -1.41
CA ALA A 159 8.86 -15.67 -0.60
C ALA A 159 8.78 -16.79 0.47
N THR A 160 7.58 -17.16 0.92
CA THR A 160 7.39 -18.06 2.07
C THR A 160 6.64 -19.35 1.74
N GLU A 161 6.06 -19.46 0.54
CA GLU A 161 5.14 -20.54 0.12
C GLU A 161 4.01 -20.81 1.12
N SER A 162 3.72 -19.83 1.99
CA SER A 162 2.95 -20.00 3.21
C SER A 162 2.13 -18.74 3.48
N PHE A 163 0.81 -18.89 3.59
CA PHE A 163 -0.11 -17.77 3.83
C PHE A 163 -0.23 -17.39 5.32
N TYR A 164 0.45 -18.11 6.23
CA TYR A 164 0.21 -18.07 7.68
C TYR A 164 0.73 -16.83 8.43
N PHE A 165 1.37 -15.86 7.77
CA PHE A 165 1.83 -14.64 8.45
C PHE A 165 0.67 -13.79 9.02
N TRP A 166 -0.54 -13.88 8.43
CA TRP A 166 -1.71 -13.14 8.90
C TRP A 166 -2.46 -13.81 10.06
N ASP A 167 -2.07 -15.03 10.45
CA ASP A 167 -2.70 -15.81 11.53
C ASP A 167 -2.05 -15.57 12.92
N ILE A 168 -0.93 -14.85 12.96
CA ILE A 168 -0.13 -14.64 14.19
C ILE A 168 -0.82 -13.70 15.22
N SER A 169 -2.04 -13.22 14.96
CA SER A 169 -2.81 -12.38 15.91
C SER A 169 -4.10 -13.00 16.42
N LEU A 170 -4.41 -14.27 16.12
CA LEU A 170 -5.50 -14.97 16.79
C LEU A 170 -4.94 -15.68 18.03
N PRO A 171 -5.35 -15.29 19.26
CA PRO A 171 -5.05 -16.09 20.44
C PRO A 171 -5.62 -17.49 20.21
N LYS A 172 -4.77 -18.50 20.40
CA LYS A 172 -5.07 -19.93 20.17
C LYS A 172 -6.15 -20.51 21.11
N GLU A 173 -6.93 -19.69 21.80
CA GLU A 173 -7.87 -20.10 22.84
C GLU A 173 -9.33 -20.27 22.37
N MET A 174 -9.62 -20.17 21.07
CA MET A 174 -10.99 -20.37 20.54
C MET A 174 -11.12 -21.54 19.55
N MET A 175 -10.28 -22.57 19.69
CA MET A 175 -10.46 -23.87 19.01
C MET A 175 -10.25 -25.03 19.99
N SER A 176 -11.04 -25.06 21.06
CA SER A 176 -11.32 -26.28 21.83
C SER A 176 -12.80 -26.64 21.69
#